data_AF-M8BZM3-F1
#
_entry.id   AF-M8BZM3-F1
#
_cell.length_a   1.000
_cell.length_b   1.000
_cell.length_c   1.000
_cell.angle_alpha   90.00
_cell.angle_beta   90.00
_cell.angle_gamma   90.00
#
_symmetry.space_group_name_H-M   'P 1'
#
loop_
_entity.id
_entity.type
_entity.pdbx_description
1 polymer ?
#
loop_
_entity_poly.entity_id
_entity_poly.type
_entity_poly.pdbx_seq_one_letter_code
_entity_poly.pdbx_strand_id
1 'polypeptide(L)'
;MPPYPVGNWRNATFFKGSLFWILRKLRQREPPETRLLRFCLQPETFSFTPHPPCPALDHQNFAMSELDGELCLAQYESSHRVVIWMTSDGEDPKWNRRYVLDVEPCVTIAISQSGLLLKRVNHIISRYNFQNQSVEDVAGLEALGYHGPGARTVEYKGANLFFFDMIPYTESLIPLHHAR
;
A
#
# COMPACT_ATOMS: atom_id res chain seq x y z
N MET A 1 -19.48 -5.89 12.20
CA MET A 1 -18.50 -4.92 12.72
C MET A 1 -17.13 -5.59 12.65
N PRO A 2 -16.09 -5.01 12.03
CA PRO A 2 -14.79 -5.65 11.96
C PRO A 2 -14.25 -5.88 13.39
N PRO A 3 -13.73 -7.08 13.71
CA PRO A 3 -13.38 -7.44 15.08
C PRO A 3 -12.12 -6.75 15.63
N TYR A 4 -11.40 -6.00 14.79
CA TYR A 4 -10.13 -5.34 15.16
C TYR A 4 -9.99 -3.96 14.50
N PRO A 5 -9.32 -3.00 15.14
CA PRO A 5 -8.99 -1.73 14.51
C PRO A 5 -8.04 -1.95 13.32
N VAL A 6 -8.51 -1.62 12.12
CA VAL A 6 -7.68 -1.60 10.91
C VAL A 6 -6.70 -0.44 11.04
N GLY A 7 -5.43 -0.77 11.30
CA GLY A 7 -4.47 0.19 11.84
C GLY A 7 -3.77 1.09 10.81
N ASN A 8 -4.16 1.04 9.55
CA ASN A 8 -3.77 2.02 8.53
C ASN A 8 -4.95 2.20 7.58
N TRP A 9 -5.31 3.45 7.29
CA TRP A 9 -6.38 3.83 6.36
C TRP A 9 -5.98 3.58 4.90
N ARG A 10 -5.15 2.56 4.64
CA ARG A 10 -4.87 2.10 3.29
C ARG A 10 -6.05 1.27 2.82
N ASN A 11 -6.45 1.48 1.58
CA ASN A 11 -7.60 0.81 0.99
C ASN A 11 -7.44 -0.70 1.04
N ALA A 12 -8.57 -1.40 1.21
CA ALA A 12 -8.62 -2.84 1.07
C ALA A 12 -8.12 -3.24 -0.33
N THR A 13 -7.37 -4.33 -0.43
CA THR A 13 -7.05 -4.92 -1.74
C THR A 13 -8.10 -5.97 -2.08
N PHE A 14 -8.77 -5.82 -3.21
CA PHE A 14 -9.66 -6.85 -3.73
C PHE A 14 -8.85 -7.94 -4.42
N PHE A 15 -9.12 -9.19 -4.05
CA PHE A 15 -8.49 -10.36 -4.64
C PHE A 15 -9.42 -11.57 -4.54
N LYS A 16 -9.72 -12.20 -5.69
CA LYS A 16 -10.53 -13.43 -5.79
C LYS A 16 -11.79 -13.45 -4.90
N GLY A 17 -12.61 -12.42 -5.03
CA GLY A 17 -13.90 -12.33 -4.31
C GLY A 17 -13.76 -11.99 -2.82
N SER A 18 -12.58 -11.56 -2.37
CA SER A 18 -12.33 -11.16 -0.99
C SER A 18 -11.63 -9.81 -0.93
N LEU A 19 -11.82 -9.09 0.17
CA LEU A 19 -11.10 -7.86 0.50
C LEU A 19 -10.04 -8.16 1.57
N PHE A 20 -8.85 -7.61 1.40
CA PHE A 20 -7.71 -7.83 2.29
C PHE A 20 -7.20 -6.53 2.91
N TRP A 21 -6.90 -6.58 4.20
CA TRP A 21 -6.24 -5.49 4.93
C TRP A 21 -5.02 -6.00 5.68
N ILE A 22 -3.99 -5.17 5.73
CA ILE A 22 -2.84 -5.40 6.60
C ILE A 22 -3.22 -4.92 7.99
N LEU A 23 -3.23 -5.83 8.96
CA LEU A 23 -3.40 -5.43 10.35
C LEU A 23 -2.11 -4.81 10.88
N ARG A 24 -2.25 -3.66 11.56
CA ARG A 24 -1.16 -3.11 12.37
C ARG A 24 -0.93 -4.05 13.54
N LYS A 25 0.33 -4.38 13.84
CA LYS A 25 0.67 -5.10 15.07
C LYS A 25 0.05 -4.40 16.27
N LEU A 26 -0.86 -5.08 16.94
CA LEU A 26 -1.20 -4.74 18.31
C LEU A 26 0.01 -5.16 19.15
N ARG A 27 0.71 -4.18 19.76
CA ARG A 27 1.95 -4.37 20.54
C ARG A 27 1.82 -5.33 21.74
N GLN A 28 0.69 -6.01 21.91
CA GLN A 28 0.28 -6.73 23.12
C GLN A 28 0.32 -8.27 22.99
N ARG A 29 0.78 -8.84 21.87
CA ARG A 29 0.97 -10.30 21.73
C ARG A 29 2.40 -10.63 21.27
N GLU A 30 3.06 -11.51 22.01
CA GLU A 30 4.33 -12.16 21.63
C GLU A 30 4.09 -13.65 21.32
N PRO A 31 4.64 -14.20 20.22
CA PRO A 31 5.25 -13.47 19.12
C PRO A 31 4.17 -12.68 18.37
N PRO A 32 4.50 -11.50 17.84
CA PRO A 32 3.50 -10.71 17.15
C PRO A 32 3.20 -11.34 15.79
N GLU A 33 2.10 -12.09 15.72
CA GLU A 33 1.58 -12.62 14.47
C GLU A 33 1.16 -11.46 13.56
N THR A 34 1.93 -11.24 12.50
CA THR A 34 1.45 -10.41 11.40
C THR A 34 0.45 -11.29 10.62
N ARG A 35 -0.81 -10.87 10.54
CA ARG A 35 -1.85 -11.55 9.76
C ARG A 35 -2.56 -10.54 8.87
N LEU A 36 -3.08 -11.01 7.75
CA LEU A 36 -3.97 -10.22 6.90
C LEU A 36 -5.42 -10.48 7.37
N LEU A 37 -6.20 -9.41 7.53
CA LEU A 37 -7.64 -9.53 7.69
C LEU A 37 -8.23 -9.75 6.30
N ARG A 38 -9.01 -10.82 6.13
CA ARG A 38 -9.75 -11.13 4.92
C ARG A 38 -11.24 -10.97 5.20
N PHE A 39 -11.96 -10.36 4.26
CA PHE A 39 -13.42 -10.37 4.21
C PHE A 39 -13.86 -11.03 2.91
N CYS A 40 -14.46 -12.21 3.00
CA CYS A 40 -14.97 -12.92 1.83
C CYS A 40 -16.35 -12.37 1.47
N LEU A 41 -16.54 -11.90 0.23
CA LEU A 41 -17.78 -11.22 -0.17
C LEU A 41 -18.96 -12.18 -0.31
N GLN A 42 -18.72 -13.44 -0.67
CA GLN A 42 -19.80 -14.40 -0.93
C GLN A 42 -20.51 -14.87 0.35
N PRO A 43 -19.80 -15.39 1.38
CA PRO A 43 -20.40 -15.71 2.66
C PRO A 43 -20.47 -14.51 3.61
N GLU A 44 -19.94 -13.34 3.21
CA GLU A 44 -19.83 -12.14 4.05
C GLU A 44 -19.12 -12.38 5.40
N THR A 45 -18.07 -13.22 5.39
CA THR A 45 -17.35 -13.60 6.61
C THR A 45 -15.96 -12.97 6.69
N PHE A 46 -15.55 -12.67 7.92
CA PHE A 46 -14.18 -12.29 8.22
C PHE A 46 -13.35 -13.51 8.59
N SER A 47 -12.13 -13.57 8.08
CA SER A 47 -11.14 -14.58 8.45
C SER A 47 -9.75 -13.96 8.51
N PHE A 48 -8.77 -14.75 8.99
CA PHE A 48 -7.38 -14.37 8.94
C PHE A 48 -6.63 -15.19 7.92
N THR A 49 -5.77 -14.52 7.17
CA THR A 49 -4.88 -15.12 6.19
C THR A 49 -3.44 -14.97 6.67
N PRO A 50 -2.61 -16.03 6.60
CA PRO A 50 -1.18 -15.96 6.88
C PRO A 50 -0.47 -14.84 6.10
N HIS A 51 0.37 -14.06 6.80
CA HIS A 51 1.23 -13.05 6.20
C HIS A 51 2.55 -13.68 5.71
N PRO A 52 3.24 -13.11 4.70
CA PRO A 52 4.57 -13.60 4.29
C PRO A 52 5.59 -13.60 5.45
N PRO A 53 6.56 -14.54 5.44
CA PRO A 53 7.57 -14.67 6.48
C PRO A 53 8.61 -13.55 6.36
N CYS A 54 8.47 -12.48 7.13
CA CYS A 54 9.41 -11.35 7.10
C CYS A 54 9.74 -10.85 8.52
N PRO A 55 11.03 -10.57 8.82
CA PRO A 55 11.43 -9.89 10.04
C PRO A 55 11.02 -8.41 9.91
N ALA A 56 9.83 -8.06 10.38
CA ALA A 56 9.32 -6.72 10.21
C ALA A 56 10.09 -5.70 11.07
N LEU A 57 10.80 -4.76 10.42
CA LEU A 57 11.52 -3.64 11.06
C LEU A 57 10.60 -2.46 11.42
N ASP A 58 9.64 -2.14 10.56
CA ASP A 58 8.62 -1.13 10.85
C ASP A 58 7.29 -1.51 10.20
N HIS A 59 6.21 -1.36 10.95
CA HIS A 59 4.89 -1.87 10.62
C HIS A 59 4.06 -0.96 9.73
N GLN A 60 4.69 0.09 9.18
CA GLN A 60 3.97 1.17 8.51
C GLN A 60 4.26 1.24 7.01
N ASN A 61 5.34 0.59 6.55
CA ASN A 61 5.79 0.67 5.16
C ASN A 61 5.47 -0.62 4.40
N PHE A 62 4.19 -0.79 4.10
CA PHE A 62 3.70 -1.89 3.27
C PHE A 62 2.78 -1.37 2.18
N ALA A 63 2.85 -1.96 1.00
CA ALA A 63 1.83 -1.80 -0.02
C ALA A 63 1.28 -3.18 -0.40
N MET A 64 -0.02 -3.23 -0.67
CA MET A 64 -0.69 -4.42 -1.18
C MET A 64 -1.41 -4.05 -2.47
N SER A 65 -1.38 -4.97 -3.44
CA SER A 65 -2.09 -4.85 -4.71
C SER A 65 -2.42 -6.25 -5.22
N GLU A 66 -3.41 -6.34 -6.10
CA GLU A 66 -3.54 -7.48 -7.00
C GLU A 66 -2.74 -7.16 -8.26
N LEU A 67 -1.96 -8.14 -8.76
CA LEU A 67 -1.27 -8.07 -10.05
C LEU A 67 -1.34 -9.44 -10.73
N ASP A 68 -1.79 -9.47 -11.98
CA ASP A 68 -1.78 -10.65 -12.85
C ASP A 68 -2.44 -11.89 -12.22
N GLY A 69 -3.50 -11.69 -11.44
CA GLY A 69 -4.24 -12.76 -10.76
C GLY A 69 -3.56 -13.26 -9.49
N GLU A 70 -2.54 -12.57 -8.99
CA GLU A 70 -1.83 -12.84 -7.74
C GLU A 70 -1.96 -11.67 -6.76
N LEU A 71 -2.05 -12.00 -5.48
CA LEU A 71 -1.99 -11.02 -4.40
C LEU A 71 -0.52 -10.68 -4.13
N CYS A 72 -0.19 -9.40 -4.17
CA CYS A 72 1.17 -8.88 -4.00
C CYS A 72 1.28 -8.06 -2.72
N LEU A 73 2.36 -8.26 -2.00
CA LEU A 73 2.70 -7.50 -0.80
C LEU A 73 4.16 -7.05 -0.86
N ALA A 74 4.37 -5.73 -0.92
CA ALA A 74 5.69 -5.12 -0.83
C ALA A 74 5.97 -4.74 0.63
N GLN A 75 7.11 -5.16 1.15
CA GLN A 75 7.54 -4.93 2.52
C GLN A 75 9.03 -4.63 2.60
N TYR A 76 9.43 -3.81 3.58
CA TYR A 76 10.83 -3.58 3.92
C TYR A 76 11.39 -4.71 4.79
N GLU A 77 12.46 -5.34 4.32
CA GLU A 77 13.28 -6.31 5.07
C GLU A 77 14.46 -5.62 5.78
N SER A 78 14.89 -4.45 5.26
CA SER A 78 15.84 -3.53 5.88
C SER A 78 15.46 -2.09 5.53
N SER A 79 16.13 -1.10 6.13
CA SER A 79 15.94 0.32 5.76
C SER A 79 16.25 0.61 4.28
N HIS A 80 16.97 -0.30 3.60
CA HIS A 80 17.41 -0.12 2.22
C HIS A 80 16.98 -1.27 1.30
N ARG A 81 16.05 -2.12 1.74
CA ARG A 81 15.65 -3.31 0.99
C ARG A 81 14.16 -3.54 1.05
N VAL A 82 13.53 -3.54 -0.12
CA VAL A 82 12.12 -3.91 -0.31
C VAL A 82 12.04 -5.29 -0.94
N VAL A 83 11.18 -6.14 -0.39
CA VAL A 83 10.86 -7.46 -0.88
C VAL A 83 9.40 -7.48 -1.30
N ILE A 84 9.13 -8.01 -2.51
CA ILE A 84 7.77 -8.22 -3.00
C ILE A 84 7.46 -9.71 -2.94
N TRP A 85 6.46 -10.02 -2.12
CA TRP A 85 5.89 -11.34 -1.95
C TRP A 85 4.64 -11.47 -2.80
N MET A 86 4.46 -12.62 -3.45
CA MET A 86 3.28 -12.89 -4.25
C MET A 86 2.69 -14.25 -3.94
N THR A 87 1.37 -14.34 -4.03
CA THR A 87 0.65 -15.60 -3.87
C THR A 87 -0.58 -15.63 -4.77
N SER A 88 -0.90 -16.81 -5.28
CA SER A 88 -2.11 -17.04 -6.06
C SER A 88 -3.31 -17.48 -5.20
N ASP A 89 -3.12 -17.67 -3.89
CA ASP A 89 -4.16 -18.10 -2.96
C ASP A 89 -4.33 -17.05 -1.85
N GLY A 90 -5.57 -16.66 -1.57
CA GLY A 90 -5.90 -15.67 -0.55
C GLY A 90 -6.35 -16.29 0.77
N GLU A 91 -6.60 -17.60 0.80
CA GLU A 91 -7.08 -18.32 1.97
C GLU A 91 -5.94 -19.01 2.72
N ASP A 92 -5.18 -19.85 2.02
CA ASP A 92 -3.96 -20.51 2.53
C ASP A 92 -2.74 -20.18 1.65
N PRO A 93 -2.24 -18.93 1.72
CA PRO A 93 -1.25 -18.41 0.79
C PRO A 93 0.10 -19.10 0.97
N LYS A 94 0.57 -19.69 -0.13
CA LYS A 94 2.00 -19.98 -0.31
C LYS A 94 2.68 -18.75 -0.89
N TRP A 95 3.31 -17.98 -0.02
CA TRP A 95 4.00 -16.74 -0.40
C TRP A 95 5.33 -17.04 -1.09
N ASN A 96 5.50 -16.53 -2.30
CA ASN A 96 6.73 -16.60 -3.08
C ASN A 96 7.45 -15.26 -3.03
N ARG A 97 8.73 -15.27 -2.63
CA ARG A 97 9.62 -14.11 -2.70
C ARG A 97 10.01 -13.89 -4.16
N ARG A 98 9.41 -12.91 -4.85
CA ARG A 98 9.61 -12.75 -6.30
C ARG A 98 10.53 -11.60 -6.68
N TYR A 99 10.48 -10.48 -5.95
CA TYR A 99 11.39 -9.35 -6.19
C TYR A 99 12.11 -8.94 -4.92
N VAL A 100 13.39 -8.59 -5.06
CA VAL A 100 14.25 -8.05 -4.01
C VAL A 100 14.92 -6.82 -4.58
N LEU A 101 14.63 -5.67 -4.01
CA LEU A 101 15.03 -4.38 -4.54
C LEU A 101 15.83 -3.67 -3.47
N ASP A 102 17.05 -3.28 -3.80
CA ASP A 102 17.82 -2.37 -2.97
C ASP A 102 17.41 -0.93 -3.34
N VAL A 103 16.84 -0.22 -2.38
CA VAL A 103 16.28 1.13 -2.57
C VAL A 103 16.74 2.01 -1.42
N GLU A 104 16.92 3.31 -1.66
CA GLU A 104 17.09 4.27 -0.57
C GLU A 104 15.85 4.27 0.34
N PRO A 105 15.97 4.72 1.61
CA PRO A 105 14.84 4.76 2.53
C PRO A 105 13.65 5.50 1.92
N CYS A 106 12.54 4.78 1.78
CA CYS A 106 11.32 5.31 1.17
C CYS A 106 10.08 4.62 1.75
N VAL A 107 8.90 5.02 1.27
CA VAL A 107 7.61 4.40 1.57
C VAL A 107 7.01 3.91 0.26
N THR A 108 6.67 2.62 0.17
CA THR A 108 5.93 2.10 -0.98
C THR A 108 4.50 2.62 -0.94
N ILE A 109 4.10 3.33 -2.00
CA ILE A 109 2.74 3.86 -2.18
C ILE A 109 1.88 2.84 -2.91
N ALA A 110 2.37 2.37 -4.06
CA ALA A 110 1.63 1.49 -4.95
C ALA A 110 2.57 0.50 -5.66
N ILE A 111 2.00 -0.60 -6.11
CA ILE A 111 2.67 -1.67 -6.87
C ILE A 111 1.95 -1.77 -8.21
N SER A 112 2.69 -1.92 -9.30
CA SER A 112 2.18 -2.15 -10.65
C SER A 112 3.01 -3.20 -11.36
N GLN A 113 2.53 -3.71 -12.50
CA GLN A 113 3.31 -4.63 -13.35
C GLN A 113 4.65 -4.04 -13.80
N SER A 114 4.71 -2.72 -13.99
CA SER A 114 5.92 -2.04 -14.47
C SER A 114 6.93 -1.74 -13.36
N GLY A 115 6.51 -1.77 -12.10
CA GLY A 115 7.33 -1.22 -11.03
C GLY A 115 6.60 -0.79 -9.76
N LEU A 116 7.36 -0.15 -8.87
CA LEU A 116 6.86 0.45 -7.64
C LEU A 116 6.75 1.97 -7.76
N LEU A 117 5.73 2.52 -7.11
CA LEU A 117 5.68 3.95 -6.78
C LEU A 117 6.14 4.15 -5.34
N LEU A 118 7.17 4.96 -5.16
CA LEU A 118 7.87 5.16 -3.89
C LEU A 118 7.83 6.63 -3.50
N LYS A 119 7.64 6.92 -2.21
CA LYS A 119 7.85 8.25 -1.62
C LYS A 119 9.16 8.27 -0.85
N ARG A 120 10.13 9.04 -1.31
CA ARG A 120 11.44 9.23 -0.65
C ARG A 120 11.34 10.22 0.53
N VAL A 121 12.38 10.23 1.37
CA VAL A 121 12.46 11.11 2.56
C VAL A 121 12.39 12.59 2.19
N ASN A 122 12.97 13.00 1.07
CA ASN A 122 12.96 14.36 0.54
C ASN A 122 11.64 14.75 -0.17
N HIS A 123 10.54 14.04 0.11
CA HIS A 123 9.22 14.29 -0.48
C HIS A 123 9.15 14.16 -2.00
N ILE A 124 10.13 13.49 -2.62
CA ILE A 124 10.07 13.12 -4.03
C ILE A 124 9.32 11.79 -4.19
N ILE A 125 8.43 11.78 -5.17
CA ILE A 125 7.79 10.59 -5.71
C ILE A 125 8.68 10.05 -6.81
N SER A 126 9.11 8.82 -6.66
CA SER A 126 9.95 8.14 -7.62
C SER A 126 9.29 6.84 -8.08
N ARG A 127 9.61 6.41 -9.29
CA ARG A 127 9.21 5.12 -9.84
C ARG A 127 10.42 4.22 -9.90
N TYR A 128 10.33 3.03 -9.31
CA TYR A 128 11.28 1.94 -9.53
C TYR A 128 10.76 1.07 -10.66
N ASN A 129 11.52 0.86 -11.72
CA ASN A 129 11.11 0.03 -12.87
C ASN A 129 11.71 -1.38 -12.75
N PHE A 130 10.87 -2.42 -12.87
CA PHE A 130 11.31 -3.80 -12.73
C PHE A 130 12.18 -4.32 -13.88
N GLN A 131 11.99 -3.81 -15.10
CA GLN A 131 12.68 -4.30 -16.29
C GLN A 131 14.14 -3.88 -16.32
N ASN A 132 14.42 -2.60 -16.08
CA ASN A 132 15.77 -2.03 -16.15
C ASN A 132 16.39 -1.76 -14.76
N GLN A 133 15.65 -2.04 -13.67
CA GLN A 133 16.09 -1.88 -12.29
C GLN A 133 16.55 -0.45 -11.96
N SER A 134 15.99 0.56 -12.63
CA SER A 134 16.31 1.96 -12.39
C SER A 134 15.24 2.66 -11.55
N VAL A 135 15.67 3.69 -10.82
CA VAL A 135 14.76 4.62 -10.17
C VAL A 135 14.78 5.95 -10.89
N GLU A 136 13.60 6.46 -11.23
CA GLU A 136 13.40 7.78 -11.82
C GLU A 136 12.52 8.64 -10.92
N ASP A 137 12.79 9.95 -10.89
CA ASP A 137 11.95 10.90 -10.18
C ASP A 137 10.76 11.29 -11.05
N VAL A 138 9.56 11.19 -10.47
CA VAL A 138 8.29 11.44 -11.15
C VAL A 138 7.75 12.81 -10.79
N ALA A 139 7.79 13.18 -9.51
CA ALA A 139 7.28 14.46 -9.03
C ALA A 139 7.85 14.82 -7.65
N GLY A 140 8.13 16.11 -7.41
CA GLY A 140 8.38 16.64 -6.07
C GLY A 140 7.09 17.11 -5.42
N LEU A 141 6.79 16.68 -4.20
CA LEU A 141 5.57 17.10 -3.50
C LEU A 141 5.62 18.57 -3.06
N GLU A 142 6.80 19.18 -2.94
CA GLU A 142 6.90 20.63 -2.68
C GLU A 142 6.33 21.50 -3.81
N ALA A 143 6.21 20.96 -5.04
CA ALA A 143 5.70 21.67 -6.20
C ALA A 143 4.24 21.33 -6.52
N LEU A 144 3.51 20.68 -5.58
CA LEU A 144 2.15 20.22 -5.84
C LEU A 144 1.16 21.40 -5.97
N GLY A 145 0.61 21.56 -7.17
CA GLY A 145 -0.57 22.38 -7.44
C GLY A 145 -1.78 21.48 -7.71
N TYR A 146 -2.96 21.87 -7.24
CA TYR A 146 -4.21 21.16 -7.54
C TYR A 146 -5.29 22.11 -8.02
N HIS A 147 -6.21 21.61 -8.84
CA HIS A 147 -7.38 22.37 -9.25
C HIS A 147 -8.42 22.35 -8.13
N GLY A 148 -8.69 23.53 -7.56
CA GLY A 148 -9.82 23.73 -6.67
C GLY A 148 -11.15 23.78 -7.45
N PRO A 149 -12.28 23.78 -6.73
CA PRO A 149 -13.59 23.97 -7.34
C PRO A 149 -13.63 25.21 -8.24
N GLY A 150 -14.16 25.07 -9.45
CA GLY A 150 -14.24 26.17 -10.43
C GLY A 150 -12.96 26.43 -11.23
N ALA A 151 -12.10 25.42 -11.42
CA ALA A 151 -10.88 25.48 -12.24
C ALA A 151 -9.80 26.46 -11.74
N ARG A 152 -9.89 26.92 -10.49
CA ARG A 152 -8.85 27.73 -9.87
C ARG A 152 -7.68 26.84 -9.45
N THR A 153 -6.49 27.04 -10.02
CA THR A 153 -5.28 26.37 -9.52
C THR A 153 -4.95 26.91 -8.14
N VAL A 154 -4.81 26.01 -7.18
CA VAL A 154 -4.38 26.28 -5.80
C VAL A 154 -2.96 25.76 -5.65
N GLU A 155 -2.03 26.66 -5.41
CA GLU A 155 -0.66 26.34 -5.02
C GLU A 155 -0.58 26.32 -3.49
N TYR A 156 -0.05 25.25 -2.91
CA TYR A 156 0.11 25.18 -1.47
C TYR A 156 1.42 25.85 -1.03
N LYS A 157 1.34 27.13 -0.65
CA LYS A 157 2.50 27.94 -0.20
C LYS A 157 2.77 27.82 1.32
N GLY A 158 2.67 26.61 1.87
CA GLY A 158 2.95 26.37 3.29
C GLY A 158 4.45 26.17 3.53
N ALA A 159 5.08 27.04 4.32
CA ALA A 159 6.52 27.01 4.59
C ALA A 159 7.03 25.78 5.38
N ASN A 160 6.15 24.88 5.80
CA ASN A 160 6.47 23.76 6.71
C ASN A 160 5.45 22.62 6.58
N LEU A 161 5.35 21.99 5.41
CA LEU A 161 4.69 20.68 5.30
C LEU A 161 5.67 19.59 5.71
N PHE A 162 5.60 19.17 6.98
CA PHE A 162 6.44 18.08 7.48
C PHE A 162 5.97 16.69 7.02
N PHE A 163 4.71 16.56 6.57
CA PHE A 163 4.11 15.27 6.20
C PHE A 163 3.15 15.42 5.01
N PHE A 164 3.28 14.49 4.07
CA PHE A 164 2.35 14.28 2.97
C PHE A 164 1.83 12.84 3.05
N ASP A 165 0.53 12.64 3.09
CA ASP A 165 -0.08 11.32 2.95
C ASP A 165 -0.61 11.17 1.53
N MET A 166 -0.16 10.11 0.85
CA MET A 166 -0.68 9.75 -0.45
C MET A 166 -1.51 8.48 -0.30
N ILE A 167 -2.79 8.59 -0.60
CA ILE A 167 -3.74 7.49 -0.56
C ILE A 167 -4.14 7.21 -2.00
N PRO A 168 -3.84 6.02 -2.56
CA PRO A 168 -4.36 5.63 -3.86
C PRO A 168 -5.89 5.74 -3.84
N TYR A 169 -6.47 6.39 -4.84
CA TYR A 169 -7.92 6.55 -4.95
C TYR A 169 -8.40 5.87 -6.23
N THR A 170 -9.49 5.12 -6.12
CA THR A 170 -10.24 4.61 -7.26
C THR A 170 -11.58 5.33 -7.27
N GLU A 171 -11.92 5.96 -8.40
CA GLU A 171 -13.22 6.61 -8.57
C GLU A 171 -14.37 5.63 -8.33
N SER A 172 -15.33 6.02 -7.50
CA SER A 172 -16.59 5.31 -7.38
C SER A 172 -17.50 5.75 -8.52
N LEU A 173 -17.97 4.80 -9.33
CA LEU A 173 -18.99 5.04 -10.36
C LEU A 173 -20.40 5.24 -9.77
N ILE A 174 -20.52 5.34 -8.44
CA ILE A 174 -21.78 5.68 -7.78
C ILE A 174 -21.88 7.22 -7.73
N PRO A 175 -22.66 7.86 -8.61
CA PRO A 175 -22.93 9.28 -8.47
C PRO A 175 -23.55 9.53 -7.09
N LEU A 176 -22.99 10.50 -6.36
CA LEU A 176 -23.61 11.03 -5.15
C LEU A 176 -24.83 11.86 -5.53
N HIS A 177 -25.91 11.18 -5.93
CA HIS A 177 -27.22 11.79 -5.97
C HIS A 177 -27.69 11.90 -4.51
N HIS A 178 -27.81 13.14 -4.03
CA HIS A 178 -28.27 13.54 -2.69
C HIS A 178 -27.18 13.75 -1.63
N ALA A 179 -26.38 14.80 -1.80
CA ALA A 179 -26.02 15.67 -0.67
C ALA A 179 -26.74 17.01 -0.88
N ARG A 180 -27.88 17.19 -0.21
CA ARG A 180 -28.49 18.50 0.04
C ARG A 180 -28.19 18.91 1.47
#